data_AF-T1CMY2-F1
#
_entry.id   AF-T1CMY2-F1
#
_cell.length_a   1.000
_cell.length_b   1.000
_cell.length_c   1.000
_cell.angle_alpha   90.00
_cell.angle_beta   90.00
_cell.angle_gamma   90.00
#
_symmetry.space_group_name_H-M   'P 1'
#
loop_
_entity.id
_entity.type
_entity.pdbx_description
1 polymer ?
#
loop_
_entity_poly.entity_id
_entity_poly.type
_entity_poly.pdbx_seq_one_letter_code
_entity_poly.pdbx_strand_id
1 'polypeptide(L)'
;MKWRPPNPLAVRARPGPIEFECTPVSGKLRELGALQFRQVRRTDEERCFNGLLEQHHYLGYSQPVGEQLKFMVYAGSRPVALFAWSSAARHLSPRDRYLGWSPAVRQRNLRFLAYNT
;
A
#
# COMPACT_ATOMS: atom_id res chain seq x y z
N MET A 1 12.95 -22.88 30.85
CA MET A 1 12.58 -21.65 30.11
C MET A 1 12.40 -22.02 28.64
N LYS A 2 11.24 -21.77 28.02
CA LYS A 2 11.01 -22.03 26.58
C LYS A 2 11.48 -20.81 25.78
N TRP A 3 12.52 -20.96 24.97
CA TRP A 3 12.98 -19.93 24.03
C TRP A 3 11.89 -19.68 22.97
N ARG A 4 11.51 -18.42 22.78
CA ARG A 4 10.58 -18.00 21.73
C ARG A 4 11.37 -17.14 20.74
N PRO A 5 11.65 -17.63 19.52
CA PRO A 5 12.31 -16.80 18.51
C PRO A 5 11.46 -15.57 18.22
N PRO A 6 12.08 -14.40 17.98
CA PRO A 6 11.34 -13.22 17.54
C PRO A 6 10.62 -13.54 16.23
N ASN A 7 9.34 -13.20 16.13
CA ASN A 7 8.58 -13.35 14.89
C ASN A 7 8.95 -12.17 13.96
N PRO A 8 9.70 -12.41 12.87
CA PRO A 8 10.13 -11.34 11.96
C PRO A 8 8.95 -10.70 11.19
N LEU A 9 7.75 -11.30 11.26
CA LEU A 9 6.52 -10.70 10.73
C LEU A 9 5.86 -9.74 11.73
N ALA A 10 6.11 -9.91 13.03
CA ALA A 10 5.57 -9.07 14.09
C ALA A 10 6.52 -7.93 14.48
N VAL A 11 7.83 -8.14 14.35
CA VAL A 11 8.87 -7.13 14.65
C VAL A 11 9.57 -6.77 13.34
N ARG A 12 9.13 -5.68 12.71
CA ARG A 12 9.71 -5.15 11.47
C ARG A 12 10.36 -3.79 11.72
N ALA A 13 11.52 -3.59 11.09
CA ALA A 13 12.16 -2.29 11.07
C ALA A 13 11.27 -1.29 10.31
N ARG A 14 11.10 -0.10 10.89
CA ARG A 14 10.42 0.99 10.19
C ARG A 14 11.30 1.50 9.06
N PRO A 15 10.70 1.92 7.93
CA PRO A 15 11.45 2.60 6.88
C PRO A 15 12.18 3.82 7.44
N GLY A 16 13.40 4.05 6.96
CA GLY A 16 14.12 5.29 7.26
C GLY A 16 13.46 6.50 6.61
N PRO A 17 13.76 7.72 7.09
CA PRO A 17 13.27 8.94 6.45
C PRO A 17 13.76 9.04 5.01
N ILE A 18 12.91 9.56 4.14
CA ILE A 18 13.23 9.86 2.75
C ILE A 18 13.28 11.38 2.61
N GLU A 19 14.35 11.88 2.00
CA GLU A 19 14.41 13.28 1.58
C GLU A 19 13.49 13.47 0.38
N PHE A 20 12.57 14.43 0.51
CA PHE A 20 11.52 14.62 -0.48
C PHE A 20 11.10 16.09 -0.57
N GLU A 21 10.77 16.54 -1.78
CA GLU A 21 10.26 17.89 -2.00
C GLU A 21 8.80 18.02 -1.54
N CYS A 22 8.62 18.53 -0.34
CA CYS A 22 7.30 18.72 0.28
C CYS A 22 6.64 20.08 -0.02
N THR A 23 7.17 20.87 -0.97
CA THR A 23 6.57 22.16 -1.34
C THR A 23 5.12 21.96 -1.77
N PRO A 24 4.12 22.66 -1.22
CA PRO A 24 2.74 22.45 -1.66
C PRO A 24 2.59 22.67 -3.17
N VAL A 25 2.01 21.69 -3.87
CA VAL A 25 1.65 21.86 -5.27
C VAL A 25 0.44 22.79 -5.33
N SER A 26 0.63 23.98 -5.91
CA SER A 26 -0.42 24.99 -6.07
C SER A 26 -0.53 25.40 -7.54
N GLY A 27 -1.75 25.68 -7.99
CA GLY A 27 -2.05 25.98 -9.39
C GLY A 27 -3.38 25.38 -9.82
N LYS A 28 -3.66 25.44 -11.13
CA LYS A 28 -4.87 24.84 -11.71
C LYS A 28 -4.63 23.35 -11.91
N LEU A 29 -5.66 22.52 -11.70
CA LEU A 29 -5.55 21.06 -11.88
C LEU A 29 -5.00 20.65 -13.26
N ARG A 30 -5.35 21.40 -14.32
CA ARG A 30 -4.82 21.15 -15.67
C ARG A 30 -3.30 21.36 -15.80
N GLU A 31 -2.71 22.18 -14.94
CA GLU A 31 -1.26 22.47 -14.95
C GLU A 31 -0.46 21.30 -14.38
N LEU A 32 -1.10 20.37 -13.68
CA LEU A 32 -0.49 19.12 -13.20
C LEU A 32 -0.06 18.19 -14.35
N GLY A 33 -0.68 18.35 -15.52
CA GLY A 33 -0.39 17.53 -16.70
C GLY A 33 -0.85 16.07 -16.57
N ALA A 34 -0.31 15.22 -17.43
CA ALA A 34 -0.61 13.79 -17.43
C ALA A 34 0.05 13.08 -16.24
N LEU A 35 -0.72 12.27 -15.53
CA LEU A 35 -0.22 11.47 -14.42
C LEU A 35 0.37 10.15 -14.90
N GLN A 36 1.53 9.80 -14.38
CA GLN A 36 2.19 8.52 -14.62
C GLN A 36 2.07 7.63 -13.38
N PHE A 37 1.52 6.44 -13.55
CA PHE A 37 1.36 5.44 -12.51
C PHE A 37 2.46 4.39 -12.65
N ARG A 38 3.41 4.38 -11.71
CA ARG A 38 4.55 3.46 -11.74
C ARG A 38 4.39 2.41 -10.67
N GLN A 39 4.40 1.13 -11.06
CA GLN A 39 4.43 0.04 -10.10
C GLN A 39 5.85 -0.13 -9.57
N VAL A 40 6.06 0.16 -8.28
CA VAL A 40 7.39 0.27 -7.68
C VAL A 40 7.78 -0.93 -6.83
N ARG A 41 6.89 -1.91 -6.63
CA ARG A 41 7.22 -3.12 -5.85
C ARG A 41 8.34 -3.90 -6.54
N ARG A 42 9.34 -4.34 -5.76
CA ARG A 42 10.55 -5.05 -6.21
C ARG A 42 11.41 -4.21 -7.18
N THR A 43 11.37 -2.89 -7.02
CA THR A 43 12.25 -1.94 -7.71
C THR A 43 13.01 -1.11 -6.67
N ASP A 44 14.01 -0.35 -7.10
CA ASP A 44 14.77 0.55 -6.22
C ASP A 44 13.89 1.65 -5.60
N GLU A 45 12.77 1.99 -6.24
CA GLU A 45 11.80 2.98 -5.76
C GLU A 45 10.92 2.45 -4.62
N GLU A 46 10.86 1.13 -4.35
CA GLU A 46 10.00 0.57 -3.28
C GLU A 46 10.37 1.14 -1.90
N ARG A 47 11.67 1.37 -1.66
CA ARG A 47 12.16 1.97 -0.41
C ARG A 47 11.67 3.41 -0.25
N CYS A 48 11.66 4.18 -1.34
CA CYS A 48 11.12 5.53 -1.36
C CYS A 48 9.62 5.53 -1.02
N PHE A 49 8.85 4.65 -1.68
CA PHE A 49 7.42 4.46 -1.37
C PHE A 49 7.19 4.18 0.12
N ASN A 50 7.92 3.22 0.71
CA ASN A 50 7.72 2.84 2.10
C ASN A 50 8.04 3.99 3.07
N GLY A 51 9.12 4.73 2.82
CA GLY A 51 9.52 5.85 3.67
C GLY A 51 8.58 7.04 3.57
N LEU A 52 8.14 7.40 2.35
CA LEU A 52 7.15 8.45 2.17
C LEU A 52 5.80 8.09 2.81
N LEU A 53 5.37 6.82 2.73
CA LEU A 53 4.16 6.37 3.41
C LEU A 53 4.31 6.44 4.93
N GLU A 54 5.46 6.04 5.48
CA GLU A 54 5.77 6.20 6.92
C GLU A 54 5.73 7.67 7.36
N GLN A 55 6.26 8.59 6.56
CA GLN A 55 6.34 10.01 6.89
C GLN A 55 5.01 10.76 6.78
N HIS A 56 4.18 10.41 5.79
CA HIS A 56 3.02 11.23 5.41
C HIS A 56 1.66 10.58 5.67
N HIS A 57 1.59 9.25 5.78
CA HIS A 57 0.34 8.58 6.12
C HIS A 57 0.15 8.61 7.64
N TYR A 58 -1.05 8.96 8.10
CA TYR A 58 -1.36 9.12 9.53
C TYR A 58 -1.21 7.82 10.35
N LEU A 59 -1.25 6.65 9.70
CA LEU A 59 -0.99 5.35 10.34
C LEU A 59 0.46 4.87 10.19
N GLY A 60 1.30 5.61 9.48
CA GLY A 60 2.62 5.16 9.03
C GLY A 60 2.55 3.99 8.03
N TYR A 61 3.70 3.41 7.74
CA TYR A 61 3.84 2.26 6.85
C TYR A 61 3.73 0.96 7.64
N SER A 62 2.77 0.12 7.24
CA SER A 62 2.71 -1.28 7.61
C SER A 62 2.84 -2.13 6.36
N GLN A 63 3.80 -3.07 6.35
CA GLN A 63 4.01 -3.89 5.16
C GLN A 63 2.79 -4.79 4.90
N PRO A 64 2.16 -4.69 3.71
CA PRO A 64 1.01 -5.50 3.37
C PRO A 64 1.27 -7.01 3.40
N VAL A 65 0.21 -7.78 3.67
CA VAL A 65 0.27 -9.25 3.74
C VAL A 65 -0.12 -9.86 2.39
N GLY A 66 0.62 -10.90 1.97
CA GLY A 66 0.35 -11.63 0.73
C GLY A 66 0.94 -10.95 -0.51
N GLU A 67 0.32 -11.18 -1.67
CA GLU A 67 0.66 -10.44 -2.89
C GLU A 67 0.19 -9.00 -2.76
N GLN A 68 1.05 -8.09 -3.23
CA GLN A 68 0.84 -6.66 -3.10
C GLN A 68 1.24 -5.95 -4.39
N LEU A 69 0.63 -4.80 -4.61
CA LEU A 69 0.99 -3.82 -5.63
C LEU A 69 1.26 -2.51 -4.92
N LYS A 70 2.30 -1.79 -5.34
CA LYS A 70 2.65 -0.47 -4.81
C LYS A 70 2.84 0.47 -5.97
N PHE A 71 2.19 1.61 -5.91
CA PHE A 71 2.23 2.60 -6.98
C PHE A 71 2.69 3.95 -6.45
N MET A 72 3.65 4.52 -7.16
CA MET A 72 3.97 5.94 -7.07
C MET A 72 3.35 6.64 -8.28
N VAL A 73 2.64 7.75 -8.01
CA VAL A 73 2.00 8.57 -9.04
C VAL A 73 2.82 9.83 -9.24
N TYR A 74 3.18 10.11 -10.48
CA TYR A 74 4.03 11.24 -10.85
C TYR A 74 3.26 12.24 -11.71
N ALA A 75 3.46 13.52 -11.43
CA ALA A 75 3.18 14.64 -12.33
C ALA A 75 4.52 15.14 -12.89
N GLY A 76 4.82 14.81 -14.14
CA GLY A 76 6.17 15.00 -14.69
C GLY A 76 7.21 14.17 -13.92
N SER A 77 8.22 14.82 -13.34
CA SER A 77 9.23 14.18 -12.50
C SER A 77 8.86 14.12 -11.02
N ARG A 78 7.76 14.78 -10.62
CA ARG A 78 7.41 14.98 -9.21
C ARG A 78 6.41 13.91 -8.72
N PRO A 79 6.72 13.14 -7.67
CA PRO A 79 5.72 12.30 -7.00
C PRO A 79 4.62 13.16 -6.36
N VAL A 80 3.37 12.78 -6.57
CA VAL A 80 2.19 13.52 -6.07
C VAL A 80 1.23 12.65 -5.28
N ALA A 81 1.30 11.32 -5.42
CA ALA A 81 0.50 10.39 -4.63
C ALA A 81 1.15 9.01 -4.54
N LEU A 82 0.73 8.26 -3.52
CA LEU A 82 1.10 6.87 -3.28
C LEU A 82 -0.18 6.07 -3.06
N PHE A 83 -0.24 4.83 -3.55
CA PHE A 83 -1.25 3.88 -3.12
C PHE A 83 -0.76 2.45 -3.25
N ALA A 84 -1.33 1.55 -2.46
CA ALA A 84 -1.04 0.14 -2.53
C ALA A 84 -2.32 -0.70 -2.53
N TRP A 85 -2.18 -1.91 -3.08
CA TRP A 85 -3.17 -2.96 -3.03
C TRP A 85 -2.55 -4.20 -2.41
N SER A 86 -3.34 -4.95 -1.66
CA SER A 86 -2.95 -6.26 -1.14
C SER A 86 -3.99 -7.31 -1.47
N SER A 87 -3.58 -8.56 -1.35
CA SER A 87 -4.48 -9.71 -1.47
C SER A 87 -5.59 -9.62 -0.43
N ALA A 88 -6.82 -9.97 -0.81
CA ALA A 88 -7.92 -10.01 0.13
C ALA A 88 -7.65 -11.01 1.28
N ALA A 89 -7.94 -10.58 2.52
CA ALA A 89 -7.90 -11.46 3.68
C ALA A 89 -8.83 -12.66 3.45
N ARG A 90 -8.34 -13.88 3.69
CA ARG A 90 -9.11 -15.11 3.39
C ARG A 90 -10.43 -15.19 4.15
N HIS A 91 -10.42 -14.73 5.39
CA HIS A 91 -11.56 -14.75 6.30
C HIS A 91 -11.80 -13.34 6.85
N LEU A 92 -12.87 -12.69 6.40
CA LEU A 92 -13.29 -11.38 6.90
C LEU A 92 -14.82 -11.32 6.91
N SER A 93 -15.42 -11.77 8.00
CA SER A 93 -16.88 -11.86 8.14
C SER A 93 -17.63 -10.56 7.84
N PRO A 94 -17.14 -9.36 8.24
CA PRO A 94 -17.79 -8.10 7.87
C PRO A 94 -17.91 -7.90 6.35
N ARG A 95 -16.85 -8.20 5.58
CA ARG A 95 -16.87 -8.14 4.11
C ARG A 95 -17.90 -9.12 3.55
N ASP A 96 -17.81 -10.37 3.97
CA ASP A 96 -18.67 -11.42 3.41
C ASP A 96 -20.16 -11.13 3.68
N ARG A 97 -20.47 -10.58 4.87
CA ARG A 97 -21.83 -10.11 5.20
C ARG A 97 -22.26 -8.92 4.35
N TYR A 98 -21.40 -7.91 4.19
CA TYR A 98 -21.71 -6.73 3.39
C TYR A 98 -21.99 -7.07 1.92
N LEU A 99 -21.20 -7.98 1.35
CA LEU A 99 -21.38 -8.46 -0.03
C LEU A 99 -22.52 -9.50 -0.17
N GLY A 100 -23.14 -9.93 0.93
CA GLY A 100 -24.15 -11.00 0.93
C GLY A 100 -23.61 -12.36 0.47
N TRP A 101 -22.31 -12.61 0.62
CA TRP A 101 -21.66 -13.81 0.11
C TRP A 101 -21.87 -15.01 1.02
N SER A 102 -22.45 -16.08 0.46
CA SER A 102 -22.38 -17.41 1.07
C SER A 102 -20.94 -17.95 1.03
N PRO A 103 -20.61 -19.00 1.81
CA PRO A 103 -19.28 -19.60 1.78
C PRO A 103 -18.82 -20.04 0.38
N ALA A 104 -19.73 -20.58 -0.44
CA ALA A 104 -19.44 -21.01 -1.81
C ALA A 104 -19.13 -19.81 -2.74
N VAL A 105 -19.92 -18.73 -2.62
CA VAL A 105 -19.69 -17.50 -3.38
C VAL A 105 -18.36 -16.85 -2.97
N ARG A 106 -18.07 -16.79 -1.67
CA ARG A 106 -16.79 -16.32 -1.15
C ARG A 106 -15.63 -17.09 -1.78
N GLN A 107 -15.66 -18.42 -1.73
CA GLN A 107 -14.58 -19.24 -2.26
C GLN A 107 -14.35 -19.03 -3.77
N ARG A 108 -15.42 -18.84 -4.55
CA ARG A 108 -15.33 -18.58 -5.99
C ARG A 108 -14.78 -17.18 -6.30
N ASN A 109 -15.16 -16.17 -5.52
CA ASN A 109 -14.94 -14.77 -5.89
C ASN A 109 -13.77 -14.10 -5.16
N LEU A 110 -13.26 -14.67 -4.07
CA LEU A 110 -12.21 -14.06 -3.24
C LEU A 110 -10.97 -13.65 -4.04
N ARG A 111 -10.58 -14.43 -5.06
CA ARG A 111 -9.42 -14.15 -5.92
C ARG A 111 -9.54 -12.88 -6.78
N PHE A 112 -10.74 -12.31 -6.89
CA PHE A 112 -11.02 -11.09 -7.65
C PHE A 112 -11.04 -9.84 -6.76
N LEU A 113 -10.75 -9.98 -5.47
CA LEU A 113 -10.70 -8.88 -4.52
C LEU A 113 -9.26 -8.48 -4.22
N ALA A 114 -9.05 -7.18 -4.15
CA ALA A 114 -7.86 -6.57 -3.57
C ALA A 114 -8.29 -5.57 -2.49
N TYR A 115 -7.46 -5.40 -1.48
CA TYR A 115 -7.68 -4.41 -0.43
C TYR A 115 -6.76 -3.23 -0.63
N ASN A 116 -7.31 -2.03 -0.53
CA ASN A 116 -6.51 -0.84 -0.34
C ASN A 116 -5.86 -0.94 1.05
N THR A 117 -4.55 -0.75 1.10
CA THR A 117 -3.74 -1.08 2.27
C THR A 117 -2.78 0.04 2.62
#